data_AF-A0A920HHG8-F1
#
_entry.id   AF-A0A920HHG8-F1
#
_cell.length_a   1.000
_cell.length_b   1.000
_cell.length_c   1.000
_cell.angle_alpha   90.00
_cell.angle_beta   90.00
_cell.angle_gamma   90.00
#
_symmetry.space_group_name_H-M   'P 1'
#
loop_
_entity.id
_entity.type
_entity.pdbx_description
1 polymer ?
#
loop_
_entity_poly.entity_id
_entity_poly.type
_entity_poly.pdbx_seq_one_letter_code
_entity_poly.pdbx_strand_id
1 'polypeptide(L)' 'MKKKEAIIRKSKFDEVVNALHDAEVYFFSYWDVTGVGNEKIGKVYRGITFQHERHSKNMLIDCCIRFFC' A
#
# COMPACT_ATOMS: atom_id res chain seq x y z
N MET A 1 -17.62 11.81 7.79
CA MET A 1 -16.98 11.27 6.57
C MET A 1 -15.69 10.60 6.97
N LYS A 2 -15.48 9.33 6.58
CA LYS A 2 -14.25 8.59 6.94
C LYS A 2 -13.50 8.27 5.66
N LYS A 3 -12.26 8.76 5.58
CA LYS A 3 -11.31 8.37 4.55
C LYS A 3 -10.64 7.08 5.00
N LYS A 4 -10.62 6.05 4.16
CA LYS A 4 -9.92 4.79 4.42
C LYS A 4 -8.73 4.72 3.48
N GLU A 5 -7.54 4.84 4.03
CA GLU A 5 -6.27 4.74 3.30
C GLU A 5 -5.61 3.41 3.68
N ALA A 6 -5.20 2.63 2.68
CA ALA A 6 -4.52 1.36 2.90
C ALA A 6 -3.27 1.27 2.01
N ILE A 7 -2.16 0.83 2.60
CA ILE A 7 -0.93 0.52 1.87
C ILE A 7 -0.90 -1.00 1.65
N ILE A 8 -1.00 -1.41 0.39
CA ILE A 8 -0.99 -2.82 0.00
C ILE A 8 0.21 -3.12 -0.90
N ARG A 9 0.61 -4.40 -0.92
CA ARG A 9 1.62 -4.89 -1.87
C ARG A 9 1.01 -5.03 -3.26
N LYS A 10 1.76 -4.68 -4.31
CA LYS A 10 1.33 -4.82 -5.72
C LYS A 10 0.82 -6.21 -6.07
N SER A 11 1.42 -7.27 -5.52
CA SER A 11 1.03 -8.66 -5.80
C SER A 11 -0.36 -9.03 -5.28
N LYS A 12 -0.93 -8.25 -4.35
CA LYS A 12 -2.25 -8.51 -3.75
C LYS A 12 -3.31 -7.51 -4.25
N PHE A 13 -3.02 -6.75 -5.30
CA PHE A 13 -3.92 -5.73 -5.81
C PHE A 13 -5.25 -6.33 -6.28
N ASP A 14 -5.20 -7.40 -7.08
CA ASP A 14 -6.39 -8.01 -7.67
C ASP A 14 -7.34 -8.61 -6.60
N GLU A 15 -6.77 -9.25 -5.57
CA GLU A 15 -7.53 -9.77 -4.43
C GLU A 15 -8.28 -8.66 -3.68
N VAL A 16 -7.62 -7.51 -3.50
CA VAL A 16 -8.19 -6.36 -2.78
C VAL A 16 -9.30 -5.72 -3.61
N VAL A 17 -9.12 -5.56 -4.92
CA VAL A 17 -10.17 -5.01 -5.80
C VAL A 17 -11.43 -5.88 -5.76
N ASN A 18 -11.29 -7.21 -5.86
CA ASN A 18 -12.45 -8.11 -5.77
C ASN A 18 -13.17 -7.99 -4.42
N ALA A 19 -12.41 -7.93 -3.32
CA ALA A 19 -12.99 -7.76 -1.99
C ALA A 19 -13.68 -6.40 -1.80
N LEU A 20 -13.18 -5.33 -2.43
CA LEU A 20 -13.85 -4.02 -2.42
C LEU A 20 -15.16 -4.04 -3.22
N HIS A 21 -15.19 -4.72 -4.37
CA HIS A 21 -16.40 -4.87 -5.16
C HIS A 21 -17.48 -5.68 -4.44
N ASP A 22 -17.09 -6.77 -3.76
CA ASP A 22 -18.01 -7.57 -2.93
C ASP A 22 -18.58 -6.76 -1.76
N ALA A 23 -17.85 -5.73 -1.30
CA ALA A 23 -18.29 -4.80 -0.26
C ALA A 23 -19.08 -3.58 -0.80
N GLU A 24 -19.51 -3.61 -2.07
CA GLU A 24 -20.24 -2.54 -2.78
C GLU A 24 -19.47 -1.21 -2.88
N VAL A 25 -18.13 -1.28 -2.84
CA VAL A 25 -17.26 -0.10 -2.96
C VAL A 25 -16.73 0.00 -4.38
N TYR A 26 -17.33 0.89 -5.17
CA TYR A 26 -16.97 1.08 -6.58
C TYR A 26 -15.97 2.22 -6.84
N PHE A 27 -15.83 3.16 -5.89
CA PHE A 27 -15.02 4.36 -6.09
C PHE A 27 -13.76 4.32 -5.21
N PHE A 28 -12.63 4.02 -5.84
CA PHE A 28 -11.32 4.11 -5.22
C PHE A 28 -10.33 4.80 -6.17
N SER A 29 -9.38 5.53 -5.59
CA SER A 29 -8.20 6.02 -6.30
C SER A 29 -6.98 5.27 -5.78
N TYR A 30 -6.00 5.07 -6.65
CA TYR A 30 -4.73 4.49 -6.24
C TYR A 30 -3.55 5.31 -6.75
N TRP A 31 -2.44 5.29 -6.02
CA TRP A 31 -1.18 5.83 -6.50
C TRP A 31 0.00 5.01 -5.98
N ASP A 32 1.10 5.05 -6.74
CA ASP A 32 2.34 4.39 -6.35
C ASP A 32 2.99 5.14 -5.18
N VAL A 33 3.23 4.43 -4.07
CA VAL A 33 3.96 4.97 -2.92
C VAL A 33 5.26 4.23 -2.72
N THR A 34 6.30 5.00 -2.40
CA THR A 34 7.57 4.43 -1.98
C THR A 34 7.54 4.27 -0.47
N GLY A 35 7.41 3.03 0.02
CA GLY A 35 7.45 2.74 1.44
C GLY A 35 8.89 2.52 1.92
N VAL A 36 9.29 3.18 3.01
CA VAL A 36 10.47 2.75 3.78
C VAL A 36 9.98 1.70 4.76
N GLY A 37 10.16 0.42 4.40
CA GLY A 37 9.91 -0.66 5.33
C GLY A 37 10.99 -0.65 6.41
N ASN A 38 10.62 -0.63 7.68
CA ASN A 38 11.55 -0.85 8.80
C ASN A 38 11.93 -2.35 8.89
N GLU A 39 12.12 -3.00 7.75
CA GLU A 39 12.58 -4.38 7.68
C GLU A 39 14.06 -4.36 8.04
N LYS A 40 14.39 -4.83 9.25
CA LYS A 40 15.76 -4.87 9.81
C LYS A 40 16.66 -5.89 9.12
N ILE A 41 16.72 -5.90 7.79
CA ILE A 41 17.69 -6.74 7.07
C ILE A 41 18.97 -5.93 6.95
N GLY A 42 19.74 -5.90 8.05
CA GLY A 42 21.06 -5.30 8.09
C GLY A 42 22.03 -6.10 7.24
N LYS A 43 22.13 -5.79 5.95
CA LYS A 43 23.23 -6.27 5.12
C LYS A 43 24.44 -5.40 5.44
N VAL A 44 25.40 -5.96 6.16
CA VAL A 44 26.66 -5.30 6.49
C VAL A 44 27.60 -5.45 5.29
N TYR A 45 28.04 -4.33 4.73
CA TYR A 45 29.12 -4.32 3.76
C TYR A 45 30.25 -3.43 4.29
N ARG A 46 31.45 -3.99 4.46
CA ARG A 46 32.63 -3.28 5.01
C ARG A 46 32.37 -2.54 6.34
N GLY A 47 31.57 -3.12 7.24
CA GLY A 47 31.28 -2.54 8.55
C GLY A 47 30.29 -1.37 8.54
N ILE A 48 29.71 -1.02 7.39
CA ILE A 48 28.65 -0.02 7.28
C ILE A 48 27.32 -0.76 7.08
N THR A 49 26.35 -0.49 7.96
CA THR A 49 24.98 -1.00 7.82
C THR A 49 24.27 -0.20 6.73
N PHE A 50 24.05 -0.82 5.57
CA PHE A 50 23.24 -0.21 4.52
C PHE A 50 21.79 -0.69 4.66
N GLN A 51 20.87 0.24 4.83
CA GLN A 51 19.44 -0.01 4.61
C GLN A 51 19.23 0.00 3.10
N HIS A 52 19.29 -1.17 2.45
CA HIS A 52 19.03 -1.25 1.03
C HIS A 52 17.56 -0.92 0.71
N GLU A 53 17.44 0.13 -0.08
CA GLU A 53 16.47 0.36 -1.15
C GLU A 53 15.00 0.65 -0.80
N ARG A 54 14.66 1.91 -1.11
CA ARG A 54 13.34 2.37 -1.51
C ARG A 54 12.80 1.50 -2.66
N HIS A 55 12.09 0.43 -2.33
CA HIS A 55 11.36 -0.35 -3.33
C HIS A 55 9.91 0.16 -3.46
N SER A 56 9.54 0.60 -4.65
CA SER A 56 8.17 1.01 -5.03
C SER A 56 7.25 -0.20 -5.22
N LYS A 57 7.12 -1.04 -4.17
CA LYS A 57 6.29 -2.26 -4.18
C LYS A 57 4.89 -2.03 -3.60
N ASN A 58 4.61 -0.82 -3.16
CA ASN A 58 3.42 -0.50 -2.40
C ASN A 58 2.53 0.45 -3.20
N MET A 59 1.25 0.16 -3.21
CA MET A 59 0.22 1.01 -3.77
C MET A 59 -0.66 1.50 -2.62
N LEU A 60 -0.94 2.79 -2.59
CA LEU A 60 -1.89 3.35 -1.65
C LEU A 60 -3.25 3.40 -2.33
N ILE A 61 -4.23 2.72 -1.73
CA ILE A 61 -5.62 2.78 -2.16
C ILE A 61 -6.35 3.72 -1.21
N ASP A 62 -6.97 4.73 -1.81
CA ASP A 62 -7.80 5.71 -1.16
C ASP A 62 -9.25 5.43 -1.51
N CYS A 63 -10.00 4.99 -0.50
CA CYS A 63 -11.43 4.83 -0.64
C CYS A 63 -12.16 5.98 0.04
N CYS A 64 -12.88 6.76 -0.77
CA CYS A 64 -13.80 7.78 -0.27
C CYS A 64 -15.18 7.14 -0.14
N ILE A 65 -15.47 6.56 1.03
CA ILE A 65 -16.82 6.11 1.36
C ILE A 65 -17.66 7.37 1.59
N ARG A 66 -18.15 7.94 0.50
CA ARG A 66 -19.27 8.87 0.55
C ARG A 66 -20.51 8.01 0.72
N PHE A 67 -20.91 7.81 1.98
CA PHE A 67 -22.26 7.39 2.32
C PHE A 67 -23.19 8.37 1.61
N PHE A 68 -23.77 7.95 0.50
CA PHE A 68 -24.93 8.58 -0.10
C PHE A 68 -26.06 8.33 0.89
N CYS A 69 -26.25 9.28 1.81
CA CYS A 69 -27.51 9.49 2.47
C CYS A 69 -28.10 10.77 1.90
#